data_AF-A0A7Y1VWG7-F1
#
_entry.id   AF-A0A7Y1VWG7-F1
#
_cell.length_a   1.000
_cell.length_b   1.000
_cell.length_c   1.000
_cell.angle_alpha   90.00
_cell.angle_beta   90.00
_cell.angle_gamma   90.00
#
_symmetry.space_group_name_H-M   'P 1'
#
loop_
_entity.id
_entity.type
_entity.pdbx_description
1 polymer ?
#
loop_
_entity_poly.entity_id
_entity_poly.type
_entity_poly.pdbx_seq_one_letter_code
_entity_poly.pdbx_strand_id
1 'polypeptide(L)'
;MQTFSDLNFNVTVEQTSKMAGAELGLYATLQQYKLPLDGRVYADISSPDGDIRTVELKSSKKGFFSGKFKSTSSGLYHLRLRAMGMSLTGKRFTRETIRTVSLYRENPIIHTEDSPKSEMNLSAIIDCLLAQKGVIEYLRERGIDLNDFPKCLKASGMRPIREQSSSKKKRRDFNQTERQMLDRFQSFLTTKKDVDLINSVPKMRKVDFPTPDIPTHSKKALSMPVSPGVRLNEKGKLEIVKFKHKSDAKGKKPTEK
;
A
#
# COMPACT_ATOMS: atom_id res chain seq x y z
N MET A 1 -29.12 -19.60 -11.71
CA MET A 1 -27.97 -20.34 -11.18
C MET A 1 -26.80 -19.38 -11.06
N GLN A 2 -26.30 -19.13 -9.84
CA GLN A 2 -25.03 -18.43 -9.64
C GLN A 2 -23.92 -19.49 -9.53
N THR A 3 -22.89 -19.37 -10.37
CA THR A 3 -21.73 -20.25 -10.35
C THR A 3 -20.69 -19.64 -9.43
N PHE A 4 -20.47 -20.25 -8.27
CA PHE A 4 -19.38 -19.87 -7.36
C PHE A 4 -18.09 -20.58 -7.78
N SER A 5 -16.94 -19.94 -7.57
CA SER A 5 -15.63 -20.49 -7.91
C SER A 5 -14.74 -20.49 -6.68
N ASP A 6 -14.35 -21.67 -6.22
CA ASP A 6 -13.50 -21.87 -5.03
C ASP A 6 -12.01 -21.61 -5.28
N LEU A 7 -11.68 -20.89 -6.36
CA LEU A 7 -10.32 -20.56 -6.73
C LEU A 7 -9.91 -19.22 -6.12
N ASN A 8 -9.02 -19.30 -5.15
CA ASN A 8 -8.51 -18.19 -4.36
C ASN A 8 -7.13 -17.76 -4.86
N PHE A 9 -6.99 -16.44 -5.08
CA PHE A 9 -5.74 -15.79 -5.45
C PHE A 9 -5.46 -14.65 -4.46
N ASN A 10 -4.60 -14.91 -3.48
CA ASN A 10 -4.26 -13.93 -2.45
C ASN A 10 -2.88 -13.33 -2.73
N VAL A 11 -2.76 -12.03 -2.49
CA VAL A 11 -1.53 -11.27 -2.74
C VAL A 11 -1.23 -10.39 -1.54
N THR A 12 0.02 -10.47 -1.09
CA THR A 12 0.63 -9.62 -0.07
C THR A 12 1.81 -8.88 -0.69
N VAL A 13 1.94 -7.60 -0.34
CA VAL A 13 3.07 -6.76 -0.74
C VAL A 13 3.73 -6.25 0.53
N GLU A 14 5.03 -6.52 0.66
CA GLU A 14 5.86 -6.03 1.75
C GLU A 14 6.87 -5.01 1.20
N GLN A 15 7.25 -4.04 2.01
CA GLN A 15 8.23 -3.01 1.62
C GLN A 15 9.30 -2.91 2.69
N THR A 16 10.58 -2.84 2.26
CA THR A 16 11.69 -2.71 3.20
C THR A 16 11.74 -1.34 3.88
N SER A 17 11.22 -0.31 3.23
CA SER A 17 11.00 1.02 3.79
C SER A 17 9.87 1.73 3.05
N LYS A 18 9.45 2.90 3.55
CA LYS A 18 8.47 3.77 2.87
C LYS A 18 9.12 4.78 1.92
N MET A 19 10.38 4.56 1.55
CA MET A 19 11.17 5.52 0.78
C MET A 19 11.31 5.10 -0.69
N ALA A 20 11.51 6.08 -1.57
CA ALA A 20 12.00 5.80 -2.91
C ALA A 20 13.30 4.98 -2.86
N GLY A 21 13.44 3.96 -3.72
CA GLY A 21 14.55 3.01 -3.68
C GLY A 21 14.30 1.78 -2.82
N ALA A 22 13.20 1.74 -2.06
CA ALA A 22 12.76 0.56 -1.31
C ALA A 22 12.54 -0.64 -2.24
N GLU A 23 12.84 -1.82 -1.70
CA GLU A 23 12.52 -3.10 -2.33
C GLU A 23 11.11 -3.51 -1.90
N LEU A 24 10.27 -3.82 -2.88
CA LEU A 24 8.94 -4.38 -2.71
C LEU A 24 9.03 -5.90 -2.87
N GLY A 25 8.72 -6.62 -1.80
CA GLY A 25 8.52 -8.06 -1.80
C GLY A 25 7.09 -8.39 -2.23
N LEU A 26 6.94 -9.11 -3.32
CA LEU A 26 5.66 -9.55 -3.85
C LEU A 26 5.45 -11.02 -3.51
N TYR A 27 4.38 -11.34 -2.82
CA TYR A 27 4.04 -12.70 -2.42
C TYR A 27 2.62 -13.02 -2.85
N ALA A 28 2.45 -14.15 -3.51
CA ALA A 28 1.14 -14.61 -3.94
C ALA A 28 0.90 -16.07 -3.59
N THR A 29 -0.34 -16.39 -3.23
CA THR A 29 -0.81 -17.75 -3.05
C THR A 29 -1.97 -18.06 -3.97
N LEU A 30 -1.95 -19.26 -4.53
CA LEU A 30 -2.94 -19.75 -5.49
C LEU A 30 -3.46 -21.09 -5.02
N GLN A 31 -4.77 -21.15 -4.74
CA GLN A 31 -5.41 -22.32 -4.16
C GLN A 31 -6.78 -22.57 -4.76
N GLN A 32 -7.20 -23.82 -4.76
CA GLN A 32 -8.58 -24.22 -5.00
C GLN A 32 -9.00 -25.23 -3.95
N TYR A 33 -10.13 -25.01 -3.28
CA TYR A 33 -10.55 -25.83 -2.13
C TYR A 33 -9.43 -25.99 -1.07
N LYS A 34 -8.67 -24.90 -0.83
CA LYS A 34 -7.49 -24.86 0.05
C LYS A 34 -6.31 -25.74 -0.38
N LEU A 35 -6.38 -26.40 -1.54
CA LEU A 35 -5.27 -27.13 -2.14
C LEU A 35 -4.44 -26.21 -3.05
N PRO A 36 -3.11 -26.27 -2.97
CA PRO A 36 -2.25 -25.41 -3.77
C PRO A 36 -2.29 -25.80 -5.25
N LEU A 37 -2.35 -24.79 -6.13
CA LEU A 37 -2.36 -24.97 -7.58
C LEU A 37 -1.03 -24.57 -8.22
N ASP A 38 -0.71 -25.22 -9.34
CA ASP A 38 0.34 -24.76 -10.23
C ASP A 38 -0.17 -23.66 -11.16
N GLY A 39 0.73 -22.79 -11.59
CA GLY A 39 0.37 -21.67 -12.45
C GLY A 39 1.54 -20.74 -12.72
N ARG A 40 1.24 -19.64 -13.40
CA ARG A 40 2.16 -18.52 -13.63
C ARG A 40 1.53 -17.26 -13.05
N VAL A 41 2.35 -16.46 -12.39
CA VAL A 41 1.93 -15.22 -11.75
C VAL A 41 2.80 -14.08 -12.24
N TYR A 42 2.16 -13.03 -12.74
CA TYR A 42 2.80 -11.81 -13.22
C TYR A 42 2.30 -10.62 -12.40
N ALA A 43 3.16 -9.64 -12.19
CA ALA A 43 2.81 -8.35 -11.61
C ALA A 43 3.18 -7.26 -12.59
N ASP A 44 2.19 -6.53 -13.10
CA ASP A 44 2.41 -5.29 -13.85
C ASP A 44 2.39 -4.13 -12.86
N ILE A 45 3.52 -3.44 -12.76
CA ILE A 45 3.76 -2.39 -11.77
C ILE A 45 3.82 -1.07 -12.52
N SER A 46 2.80 -0.24 -12.33
CA SER A 46 2.78 1.14 -12.81
C SER A 46 3.45 2.02 -11.77
N SER A 47 4.52 2.71 -12.17
CA SER A 47 5.18 3.73 -11.37
C SER A 47 4.38 5.03 -11.36
N PRO A 48 4.65 5.94 -10.41
CA PRO A 48 4.09 7.29 -10.40
C PRO A 48 4.44 8.10 -11.64
N ASP A 49 5.57 7.77 -12.27
CA ASP A 49 6.07 8.45 -13.48
C ASP A 49 5.39 7.93 -14.76
N GLY A 50 4.48 6.96 -14.65
CA GLY A 50 3.75 6.36 -15.77
C GLY A 50 4.44 5.15 -16.42
N ASP A 51 5.65 4.79 -15.99
CA ASP A 51 6.34 3.60 -16.47
C ASP A 51 5.67 2.33 -15.97
N ILE A 52 5.48 1.35 -16.86
CA ILE A 52 4.97 0.03 -16.49
C ILE A 52 6.08 -1.00 -16.61
N ARG A 53 6.30 -1.77 -15.54
CA ARG A 53 7.25 -2.89 -15.51
C ARG A 53 6.54 -4.18 -15.13
N THR A 54 6.77 -5.25 -15.88
CA THR A 54 6.23 -6.57 -15.56
C THR A 54 7.28 -7.41 -14.84
N VAL A 55 6.89 -7.96 -13.69
CA VAL A 55 7.69 -8.90 -12.90
C VAL A 55 7.00 -10.26 -12.91
N GLU A 56 7.71 -11.29 -13.37
CA GLU A 56 7.25 -12.67 -13.20
C GLU A 56 7.61 -13.15 -11.78
N LEU A 57 6.62 -13.61 -11.03
CA LEU A 57 6.82 -14.18 -9.71
C LEU A 57 7.18 -15.66 -9.87
N LYS A 58 8.31 -16.05 -9.28
CA LYS A 58 8.81 -17.43 -9.35
C LYS A 58 8.08 -18.29 -8.32
N SER A 59 7.71 -19.51 -8.72
CA SER A 59 7.17 -20.51 -7.81
C SER A 59 8.28 -20.97 -6.85
N SER A 60 8.10 -20.78 -5.55
CA SER A 60 9.01 -21.31 -4.52
C SER A 60 8.60 -22.71 -4.09
N LYS A 61 7.29 -22.96 -4.06
CA LYS A 61 6.65 -24.25 -3.89
C LYS A 61 5.28 -24.18 -4.56
N LYS A 62 4.67 -25.34 -4.85
CA LYS A 62 3.35 -25.42 -5.46
C LYS A 62 2.34 -24.50 -4.76
N GLY A 63 1.70 -23.61 -5.52
CA GLY A 63 0.75 -22.62 -5.02
C GLY A 63 1.32 -21.38 -4.34
N PHE A 64 2.65 -21.22 -4.24
CA PHE A 64 3.30 -20.07 -3.62
C PHE A 64 4.31 -19.44 -4.57
N PHE A 65 4.16 -18.14 -4.79
CA PHE A 65 4.94 -17.38 -5.75
C PHE A 65 5.55 -16.16 -5.07
N SER A 66 6.80 -15.86 -5.41
CA SER A 66 7.48 -14.67 -4.90
C SER A 66 8.26 -13.93 -6.00
N GLY A 67 8.34 -12.62 -5.84
CA GLY A 67 9.07 -11.73 -6.72
C GLY A 67 9.55 -10.51 -5.95
N LYS A 68 10.48 -9.77 -6.55
CA LYS A 68 11.01 -8.54 -5.99
C LYS A 68 10.98 -7.43 -7.03
N PHE A 69 10.73 -6.23 -6.57
CA PHE A 69 10.77 -5.03 -7.40
C PHE A 69 11.44 -3.90 -6.64
N LYS A 70 12.42 -3.24 -7.26
CA LYS A 70 13.05 -2.05 -6.68
C LYS A 70 12.36 -0.80 -7.20
N SER A 71 11.78 -0.02 -6.28
CA SER A 71 11.18 1.27 -6.62
C SER A 71 12.23 2.28 -7.08
N THR A 72 11.84 3.18 -7.98
CA THR A 72 12.74 4.17 -8.59
C THR A 72 12.43 5.60 -8.16
N SER A 73 11.15 5.90 -7.93
CA SER A 73 10.66 7.22 -7.55
C SER A 73 9.70 7.15 -6.37
N SER A 74 9.48 8.29 -5.71
CA SER A 74 8.45 8.46 -4.70
C SER A 74 7.09 8.68 -5.36
N GLY A 75 6.04 8.09 -4.79
CA GLY A 75 4.66 8.30 -5.20
C GLY A 75 3.80 7.06 -4.97
N LEU A 76 2.65 7.02 -5.64
CA LEU A 76 1.70 5.91 -5.58
C LEU A 76 1.97 4.91 -6.71
N TYR A 77 2.32 3.68 -6.34
CA TYR A 77 2.50 2.57 -7.28
C TYR A 77 1.22 1.73 -7.35
N HIS A 78 0.79 1.40 -8.57
CA HIS A 78 -0.32 0.47 -8.81
C HIS A 78 0.23 -0.87 -9.30
N LEU A 79 -0.08 -1.94 -8.58
CA LEU A 79 0.39 -3.28 -8.88
C LEU A 79 -0.82 -4.12 -9.30
N ARG A 80 -0.87 -4.49 -10.58
CA ARG A 80 -1.86 -5.40 -11.13
C ARG A 80 -1.24 -6.79 -11.21
N LEU A 81 -1.65 -7.68 -10.31
CA LEU A 81 -1.17 -9.05 -10.29
C LEU A 81 -2.16 -9.97 -11.00
N ARG A 82 -1.64 -10.83 -11.89
CA ARG A 82 -2.41 -11.75 -12.73
C ARG A 82 -1.88 -13.17 -12.54
N ALA A 83 -2.76 -14.10 -12.21
CA ALA A 83 -2.46 -15.52 -12.15
C ALA A 83 -3.18 -16.26 -13.26
N MET A 84 -2.52 -17.23 -13.87
CA MET A 84 -3.10 -18.12 -14.88
C MET A 84 -2.60 -19.55 -14.71
N GLY A 85 -3.46 -20.53 -14.99
CA GLY A 85 -3.11 -21.93 -14.84
C GLY A 85 -4.25 -22.88 -15.13
N MET A 86 -4.13 -24.08 -14.57
CA MET A 86 -5.13 -25.15 -14.64
C MET A 86 -5.71 -25.40 -13.25
N SER A 87 -7.04 -25.47 -13.17
CA SER A 87 -7.75 -25.88 -11.95
C SER A 87 -7.62 -27.40 -11.73
N LEU A 88 -8.00 -27.88 -10.54
CA LEU A 88 -8.01 -29.32 -10.22
C LEU A 88 -8.92 -30.14 -11.13
N THR A 89 -9.92 -29.50 -11.74
CA THR A 89 -10.85 -30.14 -12.70
C THR A 89 -10.38 -30.02 -14.16
N GLY A 90 -9.13 -29.57 -14.39
CA GLY A 90 -8.56 -29.44 -15.72
C GLY A 90 -9.06 -28.25 -16.54
N LYS A 91 -9.82 -27.32 -15.93
CA LYS A 91 -10.26 -26.09 -16.62
C LYS A 91 -9.19 -25.01 -16.48
N ARG A 92 -8.89 -24.30 -17.59
CA ARG A 92 -8.05 -23.10 -17.55
C ARG A 92 -8.70 -22.02 -16.70
N PHE A 93 -7.90 -21.26 -15.96
CA PHE A 93 -8.38 -20.11 -15.20
C PHE A 93 -7.45 -18.91 -15.34
N THR A 94 -8.02 -17.75 -15.05
CA THR A 94 -7.29 -16.51 -14.81
C THR A 94 -7.84 -15.82 -13.56
N ARG A 95 -6.97 -15.21 -12.78
CA ARG A 95 -7.31 -14.35 -11.64
C ARG A 95 -6.51 -13.08 -11.68
N GLU A 96 -7.10 -12.02 -11.15
CA GLU A 96 -6.50 -10.71 -11.12
C GLU A 96 -6.81 -10.02 -9.79
N THR A 97 -5.82 -9.32 -9.25
CA THR A 97 -5.93 -8.52 -8.03
C THR A 97 -5.09 -7.26 -8.19
N ILE A 98 -5.58 -6.14 -7.66
CA ILE A 98 -4.84 -4.89 -7.61
C ILE A 98 -4.37 -4.63 -6.16
N ARG A 99 -3.14 -4.16 -6.03
CA ARG A 99 -2.55 -3.64 -4.80
C ARG A 99 -1.94 -2.27 -5.07
N THR A 100 -1.85 -1.46 -4.02
CA THR A 100 -1.32 -0.11 -4.11
C THR A 100 -0.28 0.07 -3.01
N VAL A 101 0.84 0.69 -3.37
CA VAL A 101 1.93 0.97 -2.43
C VAL A 101 2.30 2.44 -2.55
N SER A 102 2.37 3.14 -1.42
CA SER A 102 2.80 4.54 -1.36
C SER A 102 4.24 4.62 -0.87
N LEU A 103 5.10 5.25 -1.66
CA LEU A 103 6.48 5.57 -1.28
C LEU A 103 6.66 7.08 -1.24
N TYR A 104 7.41 7.58 -0.27
CA TYR A 104 7.64 9.00 -0.07
C TYR A 104 9.11 9.31 -0.31
N ARG A 105 9.40 10.55 -0.69
CA ARG A 105 10.78 11.02 -0.62
C ARG A 105 11.12 11.16 0.86
N GLU A 106 12.37 10.91 1.23
CA GLU A 106 12.87 11.46 2.50
C GLU A 106 12.62 12.97 2.43
N ASN A 107 11.71 13.49 3.26
CA ASN A 107 11.89 14.89 3.59
C ASN A 107 13.29 14.92 4.21
N PRO A 108 14.24 15.73 3.70
CA PRO A 108 15.33 16.10 4.57
C PRO A 108 14.64 16.54 5.84
N ILE A 109 14.98 15.93 6.97
CA ILE A 109 14.70 16.59 8.24
C ILE A 109 15.50 17.87 8.08
N ILE A 110 14.81 18.93 7.62
CA ILE A 110 15.34 20.26 7.71
C ILE A 110 15.38 20.41 9.22
N HIS A 111 16.54 20.15 9.81
CA HIS A 111 16.94 20.84 11.01
C HIS A 111 16.88 22.31 10.62
N THR A 112 15.68 22.87 10.65
CA THR A 112 15.49 24.29 10.48
C THR A 112 15.92 24.79 11.84
N GLU A 113 17.23 24.97 12.00
CA GLU A 113 17.77 25.67 13.16
C GLU A 113 17.21 27.10 13.24
N ASP A 114 16.54 27.58 12.17
CA ASP A 114 15.92 28.89 12.06
C ASP A 114 14.42 28.89 11.67
N SER A 115 13.64 27.84 11.97
CA SER A 115 12.17 28.04 12.02
C SER A 115 11.82 28.67 13.37
N PRO A 116 11.04 29.77 13.43
CA PRO A 116 10.54 30.25 14.71
C PRO A 116 9.73 29.12 15.32
N LYS A 117 10.29 28.53 16.38
CA LYS A 117 9.66 27.52 17.20
C LYS A 117 8.26 27.99 17.59
N SER A 118 7.25 27.65 16.82
CA SER A 118 5.94 27.37 17.42
C SER A 118 6.11 26.00 18.08
N GLU A 119 6.91 25.96 19.14
CA GLU A 119 6.81 24.93 20.14
C GLU A 119 5.36 25.02 20.62
N MET A 120 4.48 24.24 20.01
CA MET A 120 3.23 23.88 20.64
C MET A 120 3.66 23.29 21.98
N ASN A 121 3.52 24.10 23.02
CA ASN A 121 3.84 23.73 24.37
C ASN A 121 2.85 22.63 24.73
N LEU A 122 3.24 21.40 24.44
CA LEU A 122 2.43 20.23 24.67
C LEU A 122 2.13 20.11 26.17
N SER A 123 3.03 20.62 27.01
CA SER A 123 2.78 20.92 28.42
C SER A 123 1.58 21.84 28.62
N ALA A 124 1.54 23.01 27.98
CA ALA A 124 0.42 23.94 28.08
C ALA A 124 -0.91 23.36 27.57
N ILE A 125 -0.87 22.52 26.53
CA ILE A 125 -2.06 21.81 26.04
C ILE A 125 -2.53 20.76 27.04
N ILE A 126 -1.61 19.98 27.60
CA ILE A 126 -1.91 18.99 28.64
C ILE A 126 -2.46 19.70 29.88
N ASP A 127 -1.84 20.80 30.32
CA ASP A 127 -2.28 21.57 31.47
C ASP A 127 -3.68 22.15 31.24
N CYS A 128 -3.96 22.66 30.04
CA CYS A 128 -5.29 23.13 29.65
C CYS A 128 -6.34 22.01 29.68
N LEU A 129 -6.01 20.81 29.19
CA LEU A 129 -6.90 19.66 29.22
C LEU A 129 -7.12 19.16 30.66
N LEU A 130 -6.07 19.14 31.48
CA LEU A 130 -6.16 18.73 32.89
C LEU A 130 -6.85 19.79 33.76
N ALA A 131 -6.97 21.04 33.31
CA ALA A 131 -7.77 22.05 33.99
C ALA A 131 -9.29 21.84 33.80
N GLN A 132 -9.70 21.03 32.81
CA GLN A 132 -11.12 20.76 32.55
C GLN A 132 -11.63 19.64 33.46
N LYS A 133 -12.58 19.97 34.35
CA LYS A 133 -13.16 19.01 35.32
C LYS A 133 -13.75 17.76 34.66
N GLY A 134 -14.40 17.90 33.51
CA GLY A 134 -14.95 16.77 32.76
C GLY A 134 -13.89 15.81 32.24
N VAL A 135 -12.70 16.31 31.88
CA VAL A 135 -11.57 15.47 31.46
C VAL A 135 -11.00 14.71 32.66
N ILE A 136 -10.86 15.36 33.80
CA ILE A 136 -10.43 14.72 35.06
C ILE A 136 -11.39 13.58 35.43
N GLU A 137 -12.70 13.84 35.41
CA GLU A 137 -13.73 12.85 35.75
C GLU A 137 -13.72 11.68 34.78
N TYR A 138 -13.67 11.95 33.47
CA TYR A 138 -13.58 10.92 32.43
C TYR A 138 -12.35 10.02 32.58
N LEU A 139 -11.18 10.60 32.89
CA LEU A 139 -9.96 9.83 33.09
C LEU A 139 -10.04 8.97 34.36
N ARG A 140 -10.64 9.48 35.43
CA ARG A 140 -10.85 8.73 36.68
C ARG A 140 -11.83 7.57 36.51
N GLU A 141 -12.92 7.78 35.77
CA GLU A 141 -13.88 6.70 35.42
C GLU A 141 -13.22 5.56 34.64
N ARG A 142 -12.18 5.87 33.85
CA ARG A 142 -11.39 4.88 33.11
C ARG A 142 -10.25 4.26 33.93
N GLY A 143 -10.15 4.58 35.22
CA GLY A 143 -9.17 4.01 36.14
C GLY A 143 -7.76 4.58 35.97
N ILE A 144 -7.63 5.78 35.39
CA ILE A 144 -6.34 6.48 35.25
C ILE A 144 -6.16 7.36 36.49
N ASP A 145 -5.12 7.07 37.29
CA ASP A 145 -4.77 7.90 38.45
C ASP A 145 -3.99 9.15 38.00
N LEU A 146 -4.63 10.30 38.16
CA LEU A 146 -4.09 11.60 37.79
C LEU A 146 -2.95 12.05 38.73
N ASN A 147 -2.78 11.43 39.90
CA ASN A 147 -1.65 11.68 40.78
C ASN A 147 -0.36 11.03 40.26
N ASP A 148 -0.49 9.93 39.52
CA ASP A 148 0.63 9.22 38.89
C ASP A 148 0.87 9.66 37.45
N PHE A 149 -0.12 10.28 36.80
CA PHE A 149 -0.03 10.78 35.44
C PHE A 149 1.17 11.72 35.19
N PRO A 150 1.49 12.70 36.08
CA PRO A 150 2.71 13.52 35.95
C PRO A 150 4.00 12.70 36.06
N LYS A 151 4.00 11.61 36.82
CA LYS A 151 5.16 10.70 36.94
C LYS A 151 5.32 9.87 35.67
N CYS A 152 4.21 9.44 35.06
CA CYS A 152 4.21 8.74 33.77
C CYS A 152 4.75 9.62 32.65
N LEU A 153 4.35 10.90 32.57
CA LEU A 153 4.86 11.85 31.59
C LEU A 153 6.38 12.08 31.75
N LYS A 154 6.87 12.14 32.99
CA LYS A 154 8.31 12.25 33.28
C LYS A 154 9.08 10.97 32.93
N ALA A 155 8.47 9.79 33.15
CA ALA A 155 9.07 8.49 32.85
C ALA A 155 9.14 8.18 31.35
N SER A 156 8.17 8.65 30.55
CA SER A 156 8.12 8.47 29.09
C SER A 156 9.11 9.35 28.31
N GLY A 157 10.04 10.04 28.99
CA GLY A 157 11.12 10.79 28.35
C GLY A 157 10.81 12.25 28.02
N MET A 158 9.65 12.79 28.40
CA MET A 158 9.42 14.24 28.40
C MET A 158 10.14 14.87 29.59
N ARG A 159 11.44 15.14 29.44
CA ARG A 159 12.15 15.98 30.40
C ARG A 159 11.72 17.44 30.20
N PRO A 160 11.39 18.19 31.26
CA PRO A 160 11.38 19.64 31.15
C PRO A 160 12.79 20.10 30.75
N ILE A 161 12.88 20.96 29.74
CA ILE A 161 14.14 21.54 29.30
C ILE A 161 14.68 22.37 30.46
N ARG A 162 15.62 21.80 31.21
CA ARG A 162 16.55 22.60 32.01
C ARG A 162 17.91 22.47 31.36
N GLU A 163 18.36 23.63 30.92
CA GLU A 163 19.58 23.91 30.21
C GLU A 163 20.83 23.40 30.94
N GLN A 164 21.83 23.05 30.14
CA GLN A 164 23.24 22.80 30.50
C GLN A 164 23.52 21.42 31.15
N SER A 165 24.56 20.67 30.78
CA SER A 165 25.69 20.85 29.87
C SER A 165 26.39 19.49 29.75
N SER A 166 27.03 19.23 28.60
CA SER A 166 28.18 18.33 28.41
C SER A 166 28.24 17.04 29.26
N SER A 167 27.96 15.87 28.66
CA SER A 167 28.78 14.66 28.92
C SER A 167 28.47 13.50 27.97
N LYS A 168 29.54 13.06 27.31
CA LYS A 168 29.86 11.76 26.70
C LYS A 168 28.76 10.69 26.64
N LYS A 169 28.42 10.38 25.39
CA LYS A 169 27.61 9.27 24.88
C LYS A 169 28.08 7.91 25.43
N LYS A 170 27.26 7.25 26.23
CA LYS A 170 27.35 5.81 26.53
C LYS A 170 26.07 5.15 26.00
N ARG A 171 26.21 4.31 24.96
CA ARG A 171 25.14 3.43 24.45
C ARG A 171 24.59 2.64 25.65
N ARG A 172 23.28 2.70 25.89
CA ARG A 172 22.59 1.74 26.76
C ARG A 172 21.84 0.78 25.86
N ASP A 173 22.07 -0.49 26.10
CA ASP A 173 21.37 -1.59 25.48
C ASP A 173 19.89 -1.56 25.87
N PHE A 174 19.08 -1.96 24.90
CA PHE A 174 17.62 -1.94 24.92
C PHE A 174 17.13 -3.08 25.81
N ASN A 175 16.71 -2.78 27.04
CA ASN A 175 16.40 -3.82 28.03
C ASN A 175 14.98 -4.41 27.87
N GLN A 176 14.91 -5.73 28.08
CA GLN A 176 13.77 -6.65 27.93
C GLN A 176 12.48 -6.24 28.67
N THR A 177 12.59 -5.36 29.66
CA THR A 177 11.49 -4.86 30.50
C THR A 177 10.52 -3.93 29.74
N GLU A 178 11.01 -3.17 28.74
CA GLU A 178 10.13 -2.31 27.92
C GLU A 178 9.29 -3.10 26.91
N ARG A 179 9.81 -4.23 26.40
CA ARG A 179 9.02 -5.14 25.56
C ARG A 179 7.90 -5.81 26.35
N GLN A 180 8.15 -6.18 27.61
CA GLN A 180 7.12 -6.74 28.49
C GLN A 180 6.04 -5.72 28.86
N MET A 181 6.37 -4.43 28.93
CA MET A 181 5.36 -3.37 29.14
C MET A 181 4.51 -3.10 27.90
N LEU A 182 5.10 -3.15 26.69
CA LEU A 182 4.34 -2.97 25.43
C LEU A 182 3.36 -4.12 25.17
N ASP A 183 3.74 -5.37 25.45
CA ASP A 183 2.83 -6.53 25.30
C ASP A 183 1.68 -6.49 26.31
N ARG A 184 1.91 -6.00 27.54
CA ARG A 184 0.85 -5.77 28.52
C ARG A 184 -0.10 -4.65 28.11
N PHE A 185 0.39 -3.61 27.45
CA PHE A 185 -0.45 -2.50 26.99
C PHE A 185 -1.33 -2.90 25.79
N GLN A 186 -0.79 -3.69 24.85
CA GLN A 186 -1.57 -4.20 23.71
C GLN A 186 -2.63 -5.23 24.12
N SER A 187 -2.34 -6.07 25.11
CA SER A 187 -3.34 -7.01 25.66
C SER A 187 -4.45 -6.30 26.44
N PHE A 188 -4.18 -5.13 27.03
CA PHE A 188 -5.20 -4.32 27.70
C PHE A 188 -6.16 -3.65 26.71
N LEU A 189 -5.66 -3.20 25.55
CA LEU A 189 -6.48 -2.60 24.49
C LEU A 189 -7.40 -3.60 23.78
N THR A 190 -7.19 -4.91 23.96
CA THR A 190 -7.97 -5.96 23.30
C THR A 190 -8.98 -6.66 24.21
N THR A 191 -9.00 -6.36 25.52
CA THR A 191 -9.77 -7.16 26.51
C THR A 191 -10.90 -6.43 27.26
N LYS A 192 -11.28 -5.19 26.92
CA LYS A 192 -12.48 -4.57 27.50
C LYS A 192 -13.44 -4.02 26.44
N LYS A 193 -14.51 -4.81 26.24
CA LYS A 193 -15.86 -4.45 25.78
C LYS A 193 -16.01 -3.03 25.22
N ASP A 194 -16.11 -2.93 23.89
CA ASP A 194 -16.88 -1.92 23.17
C ASP A 194 -17.01 -2.36 21.69
N VAL A 195 -17.74 -3.47 21.46
CA VAL A 195 -18.23 -3.85 20.13
C VAL A 195 -19.70 -3.42 19.93
N ASP A 196 -20.39 -2.96 20.98
CA ASP A 196 -21.83 -2.68 20.91
C ASP A 196 -22.21 -1.20 20.73
N LEU A 197 -21.26 -0.26 20.65
CA LEU A 197 -21.59 1.16 20.44
C LEU A 197 -21.58 1.62 18.96
N ILE A 198 -21.06 0.80 18.03
CA ILE A 198 -20.99 1.16 16.59
C ILE A 198 -22.36 1.02 15.88
N ASN A 199 -23.32 0.32 16.49
CA ASN A 199 -24.64 0.07 15.88
C ASN A 199 -25.75 1.07 16.26
N SER A 200 -25.42 2.18 16.93
CA SER A 200 -26.41 3.20 17.34
C SER A 200 -26.27 4.54 16.62
N VAL A 201 -25.98 4.53 15.32
CA VAL A 201 -26.04 5.75 14.50
C VAL A 201 -27.52 6.10 14.22
N PRO A 202 -28.03 7.27 14.64
CA PRO A 202 -29.37 7.69 14.27
C PRO A 202 -29.42 7.92 12.75
N LYS A 203 -30.47 7.37 12.10
CA LYS A 203 -30.75 7.58 10.66
C LYS A 203 -30.83 9.08 10.37
N MET A 204 -29.81 9.63 9.71
CA MET A 204 -29.88 10.98 9.16
C MET A 204 -30.95 11.05 8.08
N ARG A 205 -31.77 12.10 8.14
CA ARG A 205 -32.75 12.46 7.12
C ARG A 205 -32.06 12.54 5.75
N LYS A 206 -32.73 11.99 4.73
CA LYS A 206 -32.36 12.20 3.33
C LYS A 206 -32.44 13.71 3.06
N VAL A 207 -31.29 14.31 2.74
CA VAL A 207 -31.23 15.64 2.16
C VAL A 207 -31.23 15.42 0.65
N ASP A 208 -32.30 15.88 -0.01
CA ASP A 208 -32.40 15.84 -1.46
C ASP A 208 -31.43 16.87 -2.05
N PHE A 209 -30.40 16.39 -2.73
CA PHE A 209 -29.48 17.23 -3.49
C PHE A 209 -30.09 17.49 -4.88
N PRO A 210 -30.23 18.74 -5.32
CA PRO A 210 -30.65 19.03 -6.69
C PRO A 210 -29.60 18.52 -7.66
N THR A 211 -30.03 17.74 -8.66
CA THR A 211 -29.22 17.28 -9.77
C THR A 211 -28.71 18.48 -10.58
N PRO A 212 -27.40 18.61 -10.83
CA PRO A 212 -26.90 19.62 -11.74
C PRO A 212 -27.24 19.25 -13.18
N ASP A 213 -27.82 20.21 -13.91
CA ASP A 213 -28.07 20.12 -15.34
C ASP A 213 -26.76 19.90 -16.11
N ILE A 214 -26.65 18.78 -16.81
CA ILE A 214 -25.52 18.45 -17.67
C ILE A 214 -25.85 18.98 -19.08
N PRO A 215 -25.14 20.00 -19.60
CA PRO A 215 -25.31 20.44 -20.98
C PRO A 215 -24.77 19.37 -21.95
N THR A 216 -25.66 18.86 -22.80
CA THR A 216 -25.34 18.01 -23.95
C THR A 216 -24.59 18.81 -25.01
N HIS A 217 -23.26 18.68 -25.05
CA HIS A 217 -22.46 19.10 -26.19
C HIS A 217 -21.89 17.90 -26.97
N SER A 218 -22.39 17.76 -28.19
CA SER A 218 -21.65 17.47 -29.43
C SER A 218 -20.62 16.34 -29.42
N LYS A 219 -21.01 15.22 -30.02
CA LYS A 219 -20.12 14.17 -30.53
C LYS A 219 -19.02 14.76 -31.43
N LYS A 220 -17.76 14.71 -30.98
CA LYS A 220 -16.58 14.75 -31.84
C LYS A 220 -15.75 13.50 -31.56
N ALA A 221 -15.71 12.60 -32.54
CA ALA A 221 -14.95 11.37 -32.49
C ALA A 221 -13.44 11.70 -32.42
N LEU A 222 -12.79 11.37 -31.30
CA LEU A 222 -11.34 11.25 -31.27
C LEU A 222 -10.95 9.94 -31.96
N SER A 223 -10.22 10.07 -33.07
CA SER A 223 -9.52 8.98 -33.73
C SER A 223 -8.42 8.45 -32.81
N MET A 224 -8.53 7.20 -32.37
CA MET A 224 -7.45 6.49 -31.69
C MET A 224 -6.44 5.96 -32.74
N PRO A 225 -5.13 5.93 -32.43
CA PRO A 225 -4.15 5.30 -33.30
C PRO A 225 -4.31 3.78 -33.30
N VAL A 226 -4.69 3.23 -34.46
CA VAL A 226 -4.77 1.77 -34.68
C VAL A 226 -3.36 1.21 -34.81
N SER A 227 -3.08 0.15 -34.06
CA SER A 227 -1.81 -0.60 -34.10
C SER A 227 -1.47 -1.06 -35.54
N PRO A 228 -0.18 -1.07 -35.93
CA PRO A 228 0.22 -1.48 -37.27
C PRO A 228 -0.14 -2.95 -37.51
N GLY A 229 -1.03 -3.21 -38.48
CA GLY A 229 -1.36 -4.58 -38.94
C GLY A 229 -2.84 -4.88 -39.17
N VAL A 230 -3.76 -3.98 -38.76
CA VAL A 230 -5.20 -4.18 -38.92
C VAL A 230 -5.82 -3.02 -39.69
N ARG A 231 -6.50 -3.31 -40.81
CA ARG A 231 -7.28 -2.32 -41.57
C ARG A 231 -8.75 -2.72 -41.58
N LEU A 232 -9.64 -1.71 -41.54
CA LEU A 232 -11.06 -1.90 -41.83
C LEU A 232 -11.25 -1.90 -43.34
N ASN A 233 -11.97 -2.89 -43.88
CA ASN A 233 -12.40 -2.85 -45.28
C ASN A 233 -13.58 -1.87 -45.45
N GLU A 234 -13.96 -1.60 -46.71
CA GLU A 234 -15.05 -0.67 -47.06
C GLU A 234 -16.42 -1.04 -46.46
N LYS A 235 -16.54 -2.25 -45.88
CA LYS A 235 -17.74 -2.74 -45.19
C LYS A 235 -17.61 -2.69 -43.65
N GLY A 236 -16.58 -2.04 -43.12
CA GLY A 236 -16.36 -1.88 -41.67
C GLY A 236 -15.92 -3.17 -40.96
N LYS A 237 -15.37 -4.15 -41.68
CA LYS A 237 -14.87 -5.42 -41.12
C LYS A 237 -13.34 -5.38 -40.98
N LEU A 238 -12.81 -5.83 -39.85
CA LEU A 238 -11.37 -5.86 -39.57
C LEU A 238 -10.68 -6.98 -40.36
N GLU A 239 -9.65 -6.64 -41.14
CA GLU A 239 -8.80 -7.56 -41.87
C GLU A 239 -7.34 -7.43 -41.41
N ILE A 240 -6.68 -8.58 -41.24
CA ILE A 240 -5.27 -8.68 -40.85
C ILE A 240 -4.41 -8.72 -42.12
N VAL A 241 -3.57 -7.70 -42.33
CA VAL A 241 -2.69 -7.63 -43.50
C VAL A 241 -1.43 -8.46 -43.24
N LYS A 242 -1.29 -9.59 -43.93
CA LYS A 242 -0.06 -10.41 -43.89
C LYS A 242 1.04 -9.74 -44.74
N PHE A 243 2.05 -9.18 -44.09
CA PHE A 243 3.27 -8.73 -44.77
C PHE A 243 4.12 -9.95 -45.17
N LYS A 244 4.30 -10.16 -46.48
CA LYS A 244 5.32 -11.08 -47.00
C LYS A 244 6.69 -10.43 -46.84
N HIS A 245 7.50 -10.93 -45.90
CA HIS A 245 8.92 -10.60 -45.83
C HIS A 245 9.63 -11.21 -47.05
N LYS A 246 10.16 -10.35 -47.92
CA LYS A 246 11.08 -10.76 -48.99
C LYS A 246 12.48 -10.82 -48.37
N SER A 247 13.00 -12.05 -48.25
CA SER A 247 14.34 -12.35 -47.78
C SER A 247 15.35 -12.15 -48.90
N ASP A 248 16.29 -11.22 -48.76
CA ASP A 248 17.49 -11.15 -49.58
C ASP A 248 18.72 -11.44 -48.73
N ALA A 249 19.26 -12.64 -48.92
CA ALA A 249 20.55 -13.07 -48.39
C ALA A 249 21.65 -12.73 -49.41
N LYS A 250 22.66 -11.97 -48.99
CA LYS A 250 23.97 -11.94 -49.66
C LYS A 250 25.08 -12.00 -48.61
N GLY A 251 25.68 -13.20 -48.51
CA GLY A 251 26.87 -13.44 -47.72
C GLY A 251 28.11 -12.79 -48.36
N LYS A 252 28.96 -12.22 -47.51
CA LYS A 252 30.36 -11.92 -47.80
C LYS A 252 31.22 -12.73 -46.83
N LYS A 253 32.04 -13.63 -47.37
CA LYS A 253 33.16 -14.27 -46.65
C LYS A 253 34.29 -13.23 -46.44
N PRO A 254 35.02 -13.26 -45.32
CA PRO A 254 36.29 -12.56 -45.20
C PRO A 254 37.43 -13.45 -45.68
N THR A 255 38.31 -12.87 -46.50
CA THR A 255 39.62 -13.40 -46.88
C THR A 255 40.65 -12.99 -45.83
N GLU A 256 41.37 -13.98 -45.28
CA GLU A 256 42.63 -13.82 -44.56
C GLU A 256 43.72 -13.24 -45.48
N LYS A 257 44.47 -12.28 -44.95
CA LYS A 257 45.88 -12.00 -45.24
C LYS A 257 46.53 -11.43 -44.00
#